data_AF-A0A2P8DWF7-F1
#
_entry.id   AF-A0A2P8DWF7-F1
#
_cell.length_a   1.000
_cell.length_b   1.000
_cell.length_c   1.000
_cell.angle_alpha   90.00
_cell.angle_beta   90.00
_cell.angle_gamma   90.00
#
_symmetry.space_group_name_H-M   'P 1'
#
loop_
_entity.id
_entity.type
_entity.pdbx_description
1 polymer ?
#
loop_
_entity_poly.entity_id
_entity_poly.type
_entity_poly.pdbx_seq_one_letter_code
_entity_poly.pdbx_strand_id
1 'polypeptide(L)'
;MTAGDDGGGRVQYAVHGLLSAWREHDQRCTEVLDGTRREAENLARMLDGIDGLAGVDGLDSLGEQVAGIMKTGTAQAEHELRRAGESYATETRALLALLTGDPGLTTAAFTLPDPGSGIAGIVATFTTDTSRRYVGHLLGDHDASSTQPADAAGTAATTGTAASPAHVDTFTAMFPDHLRPTITAMITHPRSHAIQAHGPDVTDDALQARLTWRKDPVGRDNHAHRWTLHDDGTVTTNHGVGATAGRFNSIEALANPLQAVVHACGNTTDGLDTYLNANSKGKIARIYVPATLAGLEPGDTAAFRGAGAKTAKMADDWQKGRTYAMHNGADPMPIVPTNPTVDGADPGAAMIFRKAGDRWIMTTCYPVAQQPQDFTRLRGSTS
;
A
#
# COMPACT_ATOMS: atom_id res chain seq x y z
N MET A 1 -20.64 -11.95 14.42
CA MET A 1 -19.56 -11.80 15.41
C MET A 1 -18.46 -12.80 15.09
N THR A 2 -17.44 -12.38 14.36
CA THR A 2 -16.21 -13.18 14.24
C THR A 2 -15.37 -12.95 15.49
N ALA A 3 -15.02 -14.02 16.18
CA ALA A 3 -14.04 -14.00 17.24
C ALA A 3 -12.71 -13.44 16.71
N GLY A 4 -12.12 -12.44 17.37
CA GLY A 4 -10.71 -12.08 17.18
C GLY A 4 -10.37 -10.64 16.79
N ASP A 5 -11.27 -9.67 16.83
CA ASP A 5 -10.83 -8.26 16.83
C ASP A 5 -10.44 -7.89 18.26
N ASP A 6 -9.13 -7.88 18.53
CA ASP A 6 -8.52 -7.39 19.77
C ASP A 6 -8.70 -5.86 19.96
N GLY A 7 -9.46 -5.22 19.07
CA GLY A 7 -9.61 -3.76 18.97
C GLY A 7 -8.51 -3.13 18.12
N GLY A 8 -7.49 -3.89 17.71
CA GLY A 8 -6.35 -3.40 16.96
C GLY A 8 -6.74 -2.81 15.60
N GLY A 9 -7.79 -3.33 14.96
CA GLY A 9 -8.28 -2.76 13.69
C GLY A 9 -8.80 -1.34 13.84
N ARG A 10 -9.63 -1.10 14.87
CA ARG A 10 -10.16 0.23 15.18
C ARG A 10 -9.05 1.20 15.56
N VAL A 11 -8.11 0.77 16.41
CA VAL A 11 -6.97 1.59 16.84
C VAL A 11 -6.12 1.98 15.64
N GLN A 12 -5.79 1.02 14.76
CA GLN A 12 -5.00 1.32 13.55
C GLN A 12 -5.71 2.33 12.64
N TYR A 13 -7.00 2.12 12.41
CA TYR A 13 -7.80 3.03 11.60
C TYR A 13 -7.76 4.46 12.15
N ALA A 14 -7.95 4.61 13.47
CA ALA A 14 -7.89 5.90 14.14
C ALA A 14 -6.49 6.57 14.07
N VAL A 15 -5.40 5.80 14.22
CA VAL A 15 -4.03 6.31 14.08
C VAL A 15 -3.79 6.88 12.69
N HIS A 16 -4.22 6.18 11.62
CA HIS A 16 -4.12 6.70 10.26
C HIS A 16 -4.91 8.01 10.08
N GLY A 17 -6.16 8.04 10.56
CA GLY A 17 -7.00 9.24 10.46
C GLY A 17 -6.40 10.45 11.17
N LEU A 18 -5.91 10.28 12.40
CA LEU A 18 -5.29 11.38 13.17
C LEU A 18 -3.99 11.87 12.55
N LEU A 19 -3.13 10.97 12.08
CA LEU A 19 -1.87 11.37 11.44
C LEU A 19 -2.12 12.13 10.13
N SER A 20 -3.09 11.69 9.33
CA SER A 20 -3.51 12.41 8.13
C SER A 20 -4.08 13.78 8.46
N ALA A 21 -4.97 13.88 9.45
CA ALA A 21 -5.54 15.15 9.88
C ALA A 21 -4.48 16.10 10.45
N TRP A 22 -3.51 15.59 11.21
CA TRP A 22 -2.41 16.41 11.75
C TRP A 22 -1.52 16.94 10.62
N ARG A 23 -1.18 16.11 9.64
CA ARG A 23 -0.42 16.54 8.47
C ARG A 23 -1.15 17.64 7.70
N GLU A 24 -2.44 17.45 7.44
CA GLU A 24 -3.26 18.46 6.75
C GLU A 24 -3.35 19.77 7.54
N HIS A 25 -3.51 19.67 8.87
CA HIS A 25 -3.44 20.83 9.76
C HIS A 25 -2.11 21.55 9.62
N ASP A 26 -0.98 20.84 9.70
CA ASP A 26 0.37 21.41 9.58
C ASP A 26 0.57 22.11 8.23
N GLN A 27 0.14 21.49 7.13
CA GLN A 27 0.22 22.08 5.79
C GLN A 27 -0.63 23.37 5.69
N ARG A 28 -1.88 23.33 6.16
CA ARG A 28 -2.75 24.51 6.14
C ARG A 28 -2.21 25.62 7.03
N CYS A 29 -1.56 25.29 8.14
CA CYS A 29 -0.86 26.27 8.97
C CYS A 29 0.22 26.99 8.17
N THR A 30 1.05 26.27 7.42
CA THR A 30 2.07 26.86 6.54
C THR A 30 1.45 27.83 5.54
N GLU A 31 0.41 27.39 4.83
CA GLU A 31 -0.26 28.18 3.79
C GLU A 31 -0.83 29.49 4.36
N VAL A 32 -1.49 29.43 5.52
CA VAL A 32 -2.06 30.61 6.19
C VAL A 32 -0.96 31.54 6.69
N LEU A 33 0.05 31.02 7.39
CA LEU A 33 1.13 31.84 7.96
C LEU A 33 1.97 32.51 6.86
N ASP A 34 2.32 31.78 5.79
CA ASP A 34 3.05 32.35 4.65
C ASP A 34 2.21 33.32 3.84
N GLY A 35 0.89 33.10 3.75
CA GLY A 35 -0.06 34.07 3.21
C GLY A 35 -0.03 35.38 4.01
N THR A 36 -0.20 35.29 5.32
CA THR A 36 -0.21 36.47 6.22
C THR A 36 1.10 37.23 6.19
N ARG A 37 2.25 36.54 6.18
CA ARG A 37 3.57 37.19 6.10
C ARG A 37 3.75 37.95 4.78
N ARG A 38 3.38 37.34 3.64
CA ARG A 38 3.45 38.01 2.33
C ARG A 38 2.51 39.21 2.24
N GLU A 39 1.30 39.12 2.80
CA GLU A 39 0.37 40.25 2.86
C GLU A 39 0.93 41.39 3.73
N ALA A 40 1.54 41.07 4.87
CA ALA A 40 2.20 42.06 5.72
C ALA A 40 3.36 42.75 4.99
N GLU A 41 4.21 42.00 4.29
CA GLU A 41 5.31 42.55 3.49
C GLU A 41 4.80 43.41 2.31
N ASN A 42 3.71 42.99 1.66
CA ASN A 42 3.07 43.79 0.61
C ASN A 42 2.52 45.10 1.16
N LEU A 43 1.85 45.06 2.31
CA LEU A 43 1.30 46.24 2.97
C LEU A 43 2.41 47.20 3.40
N ALA A 44 3.49 46.70 4.01
CA ALA A 44 4.64 47.51 4.37
C ALA A 44 5.22 48.21 3.13
N ARG A 45 5.44 47.48 2.03
CA ARG A 45 5.94 48.05 0.77
C ARG A 45 4.99 49.07 0.14
N MET A 46 3.68 48.85 0.22
CA MET A 46 2.70 49.82 -0.26
C MET A 46 2.74 51.11 0.56
N LEU A 47 2.86 51.01 1.88
CA LEU A 47 2.97 52.17 2.77
C LEU A 47 4.26 52.97 2.52
N ASP A 48 5.38 52.29 2.27
CA ASP A 48 6.66 52.93 1.92
C ASP A 48 6.63 53.67 0.57
N GLY A 49 5.75 53.25 -0.35
CA GLY A 49 5.64 53.79 -1.71
C GLY A 49 4.68 54.98 -1.88
N ILE A 50 4.05 55.46 -0.81
CA ILE A 50 3.11 56.60 -0.89
C ILE A 50 3.88 57.92 -0.81
N ASP A 51 4.06 58.57 -1.97
CA ASP A 51 4.62 59.92 -2.08
C ASP A 51 3.80 60.94 -1.27
N GLY A 52 4.45 61.68 -0.37
CA GLY A 52 3.84 62.72 0.47
C GLY A 52 3.66 62.35 1.95
N LEU A 53 3.99 61.13 2.37
CA LEU A 53 4.10 60.77 3.79
C LEU A 53 5.41 61.25 4.43
N ALA A 54 6.47 61.42 3.62
CA ALA A 54 7.75 61.94 4.07
C ALA A 54 7.62 63.36 4.64
N GLY A 55 7.78 63.48 5.96
CA GLY A 55 7.70 64.76 6.68
C GLY A 55 6.38 65.03 7.40
N VAL A 56 5.46 64.07 7.47
CA VAL A 56 4.32 64.11 8.39
C VAL A 56 4.71 63.40 9.68
N ASP A 57 4.88 64.17 10.76
CA ASP A 57 5.27 63.67 12.08
C ASP A 57 4.39 62.46 12.50
N GLY A 58 5.05 61.32 12.75
CA GLY A 58 4.42 60.06 13.18
C GLY A 58 4.11 59.07 12.05
N LEU A 59 4.07 59.48 10.78
CA LEU A 59 3.78 58.58 9.65
C LEU A 59 5.01 57.90 9.07
N ASP A 60 6.21 58.47 9.25
CA ASP A 60 7.49 57.82 8.90
C ASP A 60 7.70 56.48 9.65
N SER A 61 6.94 56.24 10.72
CA SER A 61 6.96 54.99 11.52
C SER A 61 5.77 54.06 11.27
N LEU A 62 4.81 54.41 10.40
CA LEU A 62 3.58 53.63 10.22
C LEU A 62 3.87 52.25 9.60
N GLY A 63 4.78 52.18 8.62
CA GLY A 63 5.23 50.91 8.04
C GLY A 63 5.85 49.99 9.08
N GLU A 64 6.72 50.53 9.95
CA GLU A 64 7.34 49.79 11.05
C GLU A 64 6.31 49.33 12.11
N GLN A 65 5.35 50.19 12.46
CA GLN A 65 4.27 49.85 13.40
C GLN A 65 3.38 48.73 12.85
N VAL A 66 2.98 48.82 11.58
CA VAL A 66 2.19 47.78 10.91
C VAL A 66 2.96 46.47 10.85
N ALA A 67 4.24 46.50 10.45
CA ALA A 67 5.11 45.32 10.46
C ALA A 67 5.24 44.70 11.86
N GLY A 68 5.36 45.53 12.90
CA GLY A 68 5.42 45.09 14.30
C GLY A 68 4.13 44.42 14.80
N ILE A 69 2.98 45.00 14.48
CA ILE A 69 1.66 44.42 14.80
C ILE A 69 1.49 43.09 14.09
N MET A 70 1.79 43.03 12.78
CA MET A 70 1.66 41.82 11.99
C MET A 70 2.58 40.71 12.51
N LYS A 71 3.85 41.02 12.82
CA LYS A 71 4.78 40.06 13.41
C LYS A 71 4.27 39.50 14.74
N THR A 72 3.71 40.35 15.60
CA THR A 72 3.15 39.93 16.88
C THR A 72 1.92 39.03 16.68
N GLY A 73 1.03 39.41 15.76
CA GLY A 73 -0.15 38.62 15.40
C GLY A 73 0.21 37.25 14.83
N THR A 74 1.19 37.18 13.92
CA THR A 74 1.68 35.91 13.36
C THR A 74 2.28 35.02 14.45
N ALA A 75 3.09 35.56 15.36
CA ALA A 75 3.65 34.78 16.47
C ALA A 75 2.56 34.23 17.42
N GLN A 76 1.51 35.01 17.67
CA GLN A 76 0.36 34.55 18.44
C GLN A 76 -0.42 33.45 17.70
N ALA A 77 -0.65 33.61 16.40
CA ALA A 77 -1.29 32.59 15.58
C ALA A 77 -0.47 31.29 15.56
N GLU A 78 0.85 31.37 15.40
CA GLU A 78 1.75 30.22 15.50
C GLU A 78 1.62 29.49 16.83
N HIS A 79 1.51 30.22 17.94
CA HIS A 79 1.30 29.64 19.26
C HIS A 79 -0.01 28.85 19.34
N GLU A 80 -1.13 29.44 18.92
CA GLU A 80 -2.43 28.77 18.95
C GLU A 80 -2.50 27.56 18.00
N LEU A 81 -1.92 27.66 16.81
CA LEU A 81 -1.84 26.56 15.86
C LEU A 81 -0.98 25.40 16.38
N ARG A 82 0.09 25.71 17.13
CA ARG A 82 0.90 24.71 17.83
C ARG A 82 0.11 24.00 18.93
N ARG A 83 -0.73 24.71 19.69
CA ARG A 83 -1.61 24.09 20.70
C ARG A 83 -2.61 23.12 20.08
N ALA A 84 -3.14 23.41 18.89
CA ALA A 84 -3.97 22.45 18.17
C ALA A 84 -3.18 21.17 17.79
N GLY A 85 -1.91 21.33 17.42
CA GLY A 85 -0.96 20.22 17.19
C GLY A 85 -0.75 19.32 18.43
N GLU A 86 -0.86 19.89 19.64
CA GLU A 86 -0.71 19.15 20.91
C GLU A 86 -1.77 18.05 21.07
N SER A 87 -3.02 18.33 20.70
CA SER A 87 -4.11 17.36 20.76
C SER A 87 -3.85 16.18 19.82
N TYR A 88 -3.43 16.45 18.58
CA TYR A 88 -3.07 15.39 17.62
C TYR A 88 -1.90 14.54 18.12
N ALA A 89 -0.84 15.18 18.64
CA ALA A 89 0.31 14.49 19.20
C ALA A 89 -0.10 13.58 20.38
N THR A 90 -0.90 14.11 21.31
CA THR A 90 -1.32 13.39 22.53
C THR A 90 -2.18 12.18 22.17
N GLU A 91 -3.21 12.35 21.36
CA GLU A 91 -4.12 11.28 20.96
C GLU A 91 -3.42 10.20 20.12
N THR A 92 -2.55 10.61 19.20
CA THR A 92 -1.78 9.67 18.38
C THR A 92 -0.86 8.82 19.26
N ARG A 93 -0.20 9.42 20.26
CA ARG A 93 0.67 8.69 21.19
C ARG A 93 -0.13 7.73 22.07
N ALA A 94 -1.32 8.12 22.53
CA ALA A 94 -2.21 7.25 23.30
C ALA A 94 -2.64 6.02 22.47
N LEU A 95 -3.04 6.22 21.22
CA LEU A 95 -3.41 5.11 20.35
C LEU A 95 -2.22 4.22 19.96
N LEU A 96 -1.05 4.81 19.72
CA LEU A 96 0.17 4.03 19.48
C LEU A 96 0.59 3.23 20.71
N ALA A 97 0.40 3.76 21.93
CA ALA A 97 0.64 3.01 23.16
C ALA A 97 -0.24 1.76 23.23
N LEU A 98 -1.52 1.88 22.85
CA LEU A 98 -2.44 0.74 22.77
C LEU A 98 -2.01 -0.26 21.67
N LEU A 99 -1.64 0.23 20.49
CA LEU A 99 -1.28 -0.60 19.34
C LEU A 99 0.04 -1.36 19.53
N THR A 100 1.00 -0.74 20.23
CA THR A 100 2.35 -1.29 20.44
C THR A 100 2.51 -1.97 21.79
N GLY A 101 1.61 -1.73 22.73
CA GLY A 101 1.73 -2.18 24.12
C GLY A 101 2.78 -1.39 24.92
N ASP A 102 3.22 -0.23 24.45
CA ASP A 102 4.22 0.62 25.12
C ASP A 102 3.56 1.79 25.87
N PRO A 103 3.28 1.66 27.18
CA PRO A 103 2.70 2.74 27.97
C PRO A 103 3.67 3.92 28.17
N GLY A 104 4.97 3.76 27.88
CA GLY A 104 5.94 4.84 27.93
C GLY A 104 5.63 5.96 26.92
N LEU A 105 4.91 5.65 25.84
CA LEU A 105 4.52 6.64 24.84
C LEU A 105 3.57 7.71 25.39
N THR A 106 2.72 7.43 26.36
CA THR A 106 1.79 8.44 26.90
C THR A 106 2.43 9.38 27.91
N THR A 107 3.55 8.97 28.51
CA THR A 107 4.20 9.70 29.61
C THR A 107 5.53 10.33 29.23
N ALA A 108 6.16 9.89 28.14
CA ALA A 108 7.41 10.47 27.68
C ALA A 108 7.21 11.91 27.19
N ALA A 109 8.06 12.81 27.69
CA ALA A 109 8.11 14.19 27.23
C ALA A 109 8.38 14.25 25.72
N PHE A 110 7.75 15.21 25.05
CA PHE A 110 7.94 15.47 23.64
C PHE A 110 7.99 16.97 23.38
N THR A 111 8.58 17.34 22.27
CA THR A 111 8.60 18.71 21.76
C THR A 111 7.68 18.77 20.56
N LEU A 112 6.73 19.71 20.58
CA LEU A 112 5.91 19.97 19.41
C LEU A 112 6.73 20.68 18.34
N PRO A 113 6.60 20.29 17.08
CA PRO A 113 7.23 21.02 15.99
C PRO A 113 6.63 22.42 15.86
N ASP A 114 7.38 23.33 15.22
CA ASP A 114 6.81 24.59 14.76
C ASP A 114 5.74 24.31 13.69
N PRO A 115 4.66 25.10 13.61
CA PRO A 115 3.68 24.95 12.54
C PRO A 115 4.35 25.02 11.17
N GLY A 116 4.07 24.04 10.32
CA GLY A 116 4.64 23.92 8.98
C GLY A 116 5.99 23.21 8.91
N SER A 117 6.40 22.53 9.97
CA SER A 117 7.63 21.71 9.97
C SER A 117 7.53 20.46 9.08
N GLY A 118 6.34 20.19 8.53
CA GLY A 118 6.06 19.06 7.65
C GLY A 118 6.16 17.71 8.35
N ILE A 119 6.22 16.66 7.53
CA ILE A 119 6.29 15.26 8.00
C ILE A 119 7.46 15.03 8.95
N ALA A 120 8.62 15.63 8.65
CA ALA A 120 9.82 15.49 9.48
C ALA A 120 9.60 16.04 10.91
N GLY A 121 8.94 17.19 11.04
CA GLY A 121 8.57 17.76 12.32
C GLY A 121 7.60 16.88 13.11
N ILE A 122 6.55 16.37 12.45
CA ILE A 122 5.57 15.47 13.09
C ILE A 122 6.28 14.20 13.61
N VAL A 123 7.11 13.56 12.77
CA VAL A 123 7.87 12.36 13.13
C VAL A 123 8.83 12.62 14.31
N ALA A 124 9.44 13.80 14.38
CA ALA A 124 10.35 14.18 15.46
C ALA A 124 9.69 14.22 16.85
N THR A 125 8.36 14.41 16.90
CA THR A 125 7.57 14.38 18.15
C THR A 125 7.62 13.00 18.84
N PHE A 126 7.93 11.94 18.09
CA PHE A 126 8.01 10.58 18.60
C PHE A 126 9.45 10.24 18.99
N THR A 127 9.67 10.01 20.29
CA THR A 127 11.02 9.92 20.88
C THR A 127 11.57 8.50 20.92
N THR A 128 10.71 7.46 20.88
CA THR A 128 11.17 6.07 20.79
C THR A 128 11.42 5.68 19.35
N ASP A 129 12.50 4.94 19.08
CA ASP A 129 12.85 4.52 17.72
C ASP A 129 11.73 3.70 17.06
N THR A 130 10.96 2.94 17.85
CA THR A 130 9.85 2.14 17.34
C THR A 130 8.68 3.00 16.88
N SER A 131 8.18 3.92 17.73
CA SER A 131 7.06 4.80 17.37
C SER A 131 7.43 5.79 16.27
N ARG A 132 8.66 6.32 16.31
CA ARG A 132 9.20 7.19 15.25
C ARG A 132 9.24 6.49 13.90
N ARG A 133 9.79 5.27 13.83
CA ARG A 133 9.79 4.48 12.58
C ARG A 133 8.38 4.16 12.12
N TYR A 134 7.49 3.80 13.04
CA TYR A 134 6.10 3.50 12.73
C TYR A 134 5.39 4.70 12.08
N VAL A 135 5.42 5.86 12.73
CA VAL A 135 4.82 7.10 12.22
C VAL A 135 5.51 7.55 10.93
N GLY A 136 6.83 7.46 10.86
CA GLY A 136 7.59 7.78 9.65
C GLY A 136 7.21 6.91 8.46
N HIS A 137 6.95 5.63 8.67
CA HIS A 137 6.45 4.74 7.61
C HIS A 137 5.02 5.08 7.18
N LEU A 138 4.12 5.42 8.11
CA LEU A 138 2.75 5.83 7.78
C LEU A 138 2.72 7.14 6.98
N LEU A 139 3.42 8.17 7.47
CA LEU A 139 3.42 9.50 6.85
C LEU A 139 4.27 9.56 5.58
N GLY A 140 5.37 8.81 5.50
CA GLY A 140 6.26 8.81 4.34
C GLY A 140 5.61 8.28 3.06
N ASP A 141 4.43 7.67 3.16
CA ASP A 141 3.65 7.16 2.05
C ASP A 141 2.47 8.06 1.67
N HIS A 142 2.19 9.08 2.48
CA HIS A 142 0.94 9.83 2.42
C HIS A 142 0.77 10.55 1.07
N ASP A 143 1.81 11.21 0.55
CA ASP A 143 1.75 11.94 -0.73
C ASP A 143 1.48 11.05 -1.95
N ALA A 144 1.95 9.80 -1.90
CA ALA A 144 1.73 8.82 -2.95
C ALA A 144 0.47 7.97 -2.71
N SER A 145 -0.23 8.20 -1.59
CA SER A 145 -1.36 7.37 -1.20
C SER A 145 -2.65 7.79 -1.90
N SER A 146 -3.47 6.80 -2.20
CA SER A 146 -4.81 6.98 -2.73
C SER A 146 -5.80 6.11 -1.96
N THR A 147 -7.07 6.43 -2.14
CA THR A 147 -8.21 5.68 -1.60
C THR A 147 -9.19 5.39 -2.72
N GLN A 148 -9.73 4.17 -2.76
CA GLN A 148 -10.81 3.83 -3.68
C GLN A 148 -12.09 3.59 -2.85
N PRO A 149 -13.14 4.42 -3.02
CA PRO A 149 -14.45 4.19 -2.40
C PRO A 149 -15.07 2.82 -2.76
N ALA A 150 -15.97 2.32 -1.91
CA ALA A 150 -16.55 0.98 -2.06
C ALA A 150 -17.45 0.83 -3.30
N ASP A 151 -18.16 1.88 -3.67
CA ASP A 151 -19.00 1.95 -4.88
C ASP A 151 -18.14 1.89 -6.15
N ALA A 152 -17.05 2.67 -6.20
CA ALA A 152 -16.07 2.62 -7.28
C ALA A 152 -15.43 1.22 -7.40
N ALA A 153 -15.11 0.59 -6.26
CA ALA A 153 -14.65 -0.80 -6.23
C ALA A 153 -15.70 -1.76 -6.77
N GLY A 154 -16.99 -1.55 -6.44
CA GLY A 154 -18.13 -2.29 -6.98
C GLY A 154 -18.19 -2.27 -8.52
N THR A 155 -17.84 -1.14 -9.14
CA THR A 155 -17.82 -0.98 -10.60
C THR A 155 -16.52 -1.40 -11.30
N ALA A 156 -15.45 -1.68 -10.55
CA ALA A 156 -14.18 -2.09 -11.13
C ALA A 156 -14.33 -3.34 -12.01
N ALA A 157 -13.77 -3.28 -13.22
CA ALA A 157 -13.88 -4.36 -14.22
C ALA A 157 -13.33 -5.69 -13.69
N THR A 158 -13.91 -6.79 -14.18
CA THR A 158 -13.43 -8.15 -13.88
C THR A 158 -12.86 -8.78 -15.15
N THR A 159 -11.86 -9.65 -15.00
CA THR A 159 -11.22 -10.34 -16.13
C THR A 159 -12.04 -11.54 -16.65
N GLY A 160 -13.11 -11.91 -15.95
CA GLY A 160 -13.86 -13.14 -16.20
C GLY A 160 -13.21 -14.39 -15.58
N THR A 161 -13.99 -15.46 -15.48
CA THR A 161 -13.63 -16.70 -14.78
C THR A 161 -12.75 -17.64 -15.60
N ALA A 162 -12.70 -17.48 -16.91
CA ALA A 162 -11.81 -18.19 -17.81
C ALA A 162 -10.71 -17.25 -18.34
N ALA A 163 -9.50 -17.77 -18.50
CA ALA A 163 -8.44 -17.03 -19.17
C ALA A 163 -8.79 -16.84 -20.65
N SER A 164 -8.45 -15.68 -21.22
CA SER A 164 -8.56 -15.43 -22.66
C SER A 164 -7.78 -16.50 -23.43
N PRO A 165 -8.36 -17.13 -24.47
CA PRO A 165 -7.63 -18.09 -25.32
C PRO A 165 -6.32 -17.50 -25.88
N ALA A 166 -6.33 -16.23 -26.30
CA ALA A 166 -5.13 -15.57 -26.80
C ALA A 166 -4.00 -15.48 -25.75
N HIS A 167 -4.36 -15.29 -24.47
CA HIS A 167 -3.41 -15.28 -23.37
C HIS A 167 -2.88 -16.67 -23.04
N VAL A 168 -3.74 -17.70 -23.12
CA VAL A 168 -3.31 -19.10 -22.98
C VAL A 168 -2.34 -19.48 -24.10
N ASP A 169 -2.65 -19.13 -25.34
CA ASP A 169 -1.82 -19.41 -26.51
C ASP A 169 -0.45 -18.71 -26.38
N THR A 170 -0.45 -17.41 -26.07
CA THR A 170 0.78 -16.63 -25.86
C THR A 170 1.62 -17.22 -24.72
N PHE A 171 1.00 -17.51 -23.57
CA PHE A 171 1.69 -18.08 -22.42
C PHE A 171 2.33 -19.43 -22.76
N THR A 172 1.61 -20.31 -23.45
CA THR A 172 2.06 -21.67 -23.74
C THR A 172 3.08 -21.73 -24.88
N ALA A 173 3.03 -20.79 -25.82
CA ALA A 173 4.01 -20.65 -26.89
C ALA A 173 5.44 -20.44 -26.37
N MET A 174 5.58 -19.87 -25.16
CA MET A 174 6.86 -19.64 -24.48
C MET A 174 7.57 -20.93 -24.02
N PHE A 175 6.91 -22.09 -24.09
CA PHE A 175 7.47 -23.36 -23.65
C PHE A 175 7.83 -24.27 -24.85
N PRO A 176 8.83 -25.16 -24.70
CA PRO A 176 9.15 -26.18 -25.71
C PRO A 176 7.91 -27.00 -26.11
N ASP A 177 7.81 -27.37 -27.39
CA ASP A 177 6.63 -28.03 -27.97
C ASP A 177 6.15 -29.25 -27.17
N HIS A 178 7.07 -30.07 -26.67
CA HIS A 178 6.75 -31.26 -25.90
C HIS A 178 6.17 -30.97 -24.50
N LEU A 179 6.35 -29.76 -23.97
CA LEU A 179 5.80 -29.32 -22.68
C LEU A 179 4.49 -28.56 -22.82
N ARG A 180 4.19 -27.98 -23.99
CA ARG A 180 3.00 -27.14 -24.20
C ARG A 180 1.72 -27.81 -23.71
N PRO A 181 1.39 -29.08 -24.03
CA PRO A 181 0.16 -29.71 -23.55
C PRO A 181 0.05 -29.76 -22.01
N THR A 182 1.16 -30.07 -21.33
CA THR A 182 1.22 -30.09 -19.86
C THR A 182 1.01 -28.69 -19.29
N ILE A 183 1.71 -27.69 -19.82
CA ILE A 183 1.61 -26.32 -19.35
C ILE A 183 0.21 -25.75 -19.62
N THR A 184 -0.35 -25.95 -20.81
CA THR A 184 -1.73 -25.57 -21.14
C THR A 184 -2.71 -26.17 -20.14
N ALA A 185 -2.63 -27.47 -19.88
CA ALA A 185 -3.50 -28.15 -18.91
C ALA A 185 -3.33 -27.59 -17.49
N MET A 186 -2.10 -27.21 -17.11
CA MET A 186 -1.77 -26.65 -15.81
C MET A 186 -2.42 -25.28 -15.58
N ILE A 187 -2.35 -24.39 -16.58
CA ILE A 187 -2.83 -23.00 -16.46
C ILE A 187 -4.31 -22.83 -16.78
N THR A 188 -4.91 -23.73 -17.57
CA THR A 188 -6.34 -23.71 -17.93
C THR A 188 -7.22 -24.51 -16.97
N HIS A 189 -6.62 -25.19 -15.98
CA HIS A 189 -7.40 -25.93 -14.98
C HIS A 189 -8.41 -25.01 -14.28
N PRO A 190 -9.66 -25.42 -13.99
CA PRO A 190 -10.69 -24.56 -13.35
C PRO A 190 -10.35 -23.98 -11.97
N ARG A 191 -9.22 -24.39 -11.38
CA ARG A 191 -8.70 -23.90 -10.10
C ARG A 191 -7.51 -22.96 -10.26
N SER A 192 -6.93 -22.90 -11.46
CA SER A 192 -5.94 -21.91 -11.84
C SER A 192 -6.61 -20.56 -11.99
N HIS A 193 -5.97 -19.53 -11.44
CA HIS A 193 -6.33 -18.14 -11.65
C HIS A 193 -5.08 -17.28 -11.84
N ALA A 194 -3.97 -17.88 -12.28
CA ALA A 194 -2.71 -17.17 -12.46
C ALA A 194 -2.85 -16.06 -13.52
N ILE A 195 -3.43 -16.38 -14.68
CA ILE A 195 -3.66 -15.39 -15.75
C ILE A 195 -4.78 -14.41 -15.36
N GLN A 196 -5.91 -14.91 -14.88
CA GLN A 196 -7.08 -14.09 -14.62
C GLN A 196 -6.87 -13.12 -13.46
N ALA A 197 -6.19 -13.55 -12.39
CA ALA A 197 -6.04 -12.72 -11.19
C ALA A 197 -4.73 -11.92 -11.15
N HIS A 198 -3.75 -12.23 -12.01
CA HIS A 198 -2.42 -11.62 -11.97
C HIS A 198 -1.82 -11.33 -13.35
N GLY A 199 -2.53 -11.58 -14.45
CA GLY A 199 -2.11 -11.22 -15.80
C GLY A 199 -2.41 -9.76 -16.16
N PRO A 200 -2.09 -9.36 -17.40
CA PRO A 200 -2.17 -7.97 -17.85
C PRO A 200 -3.59 -7.40 -17.89
N ASP A 201 -4.61 -8.25 -18.04
CA ASP A 201 -6.02 -7.83 -18.09
C ASP A 201 -6.54 -7.25 -16.77
N VAL A 202 -5.87 -7.52 -15.64
CA VAL A 202 -6.32 -6.99 -14.35
C VAL A 202 -6.03 -5.49 -14.33
N THR A 203 -7.04 -4.62 -14.35
CA THR A 203 -6.80 -3.17 -14.34
C THR A 203 -6.27 -2.66 -13.00
N ASP A 204 -5.73 -1.44 -12.98
CA ASP A 204 -5.33 -0.81 -11.71
C ASP A 204 -6.53 -0.64 -10.78
N ASP A 205 -7.71 -0.26 -11.29
CA ASP A 205 -8.93 -0.18 -10.49
C ASP A 205 -9.32 -1.53 -9.88
N ALA A 206 -9.13 -2.63 -10.61
CA ALA A 206 -9.38 -3.98 -10.10
C ALA A 206 -8.35 -4.41 -9.05
N LEU A 207 -7.08 -4.02 -9.20
CA LEU A 207 -6.05 -4.24 -8.18
C LEU A 207 -6.32 -3.45 -6.91
N GLN A 208 -6.71 -2.17 -7.06
CA GLN A 208 -7.12 -1.33 -5.94
C GLN A 208 -8.31 -1.97 -5.22
N ALA A 209 -9.37 -2.34 -5.95
CA ALA A 209 -10.57 -2.95 -5.37
C ALA A 209 -10.28 -4.27 -4.66
N ARG A 210 -9.36 -5.06 -5.21
CA ARG A 210 -8.86 -6.28 -4.59
C ARG A 210 -8.11 -5.99 -3.30
N LEU A 211 -7.28 -4.97 -3.26
CA LEU A 211 -6.49 -4.64 -2.08
C LEU A 211 -7.32 -4.00 -0.98
N THR A 212 -8.12 -2.98 -1.30
CA THR A 212 -8.89 -2.17 -0.34
C THR A 212 -10.14 -2.88 0.14
N TRP A 213 -10.87 -3.55 -0.75
CA TRP A 213 -12.18 -4.15 -0.43
C TRP A 213 -12.22 -5.67 -0.59
N ARG A 214 -11.08 -6.31 -0.91
CA ARG A 214 -11.00 -7.76 -1.16
C ARG A 214 -12.00 -8.22 -2.24
N LYS A 215 -12.28 -7.38 -3.24
CA LYS A 215 -13.05 -7.78 -4.42
C LYS A 215 -12.19 -8.70 -5.28
N ASP A 216 -12.73 -9.85 -5.67
CA ASP A 216 -12.02 -10.78 -6.55
C ASP A 216 -11.96 -10.22 -7.99
N PRO A 217 -10.76 -9.97 -8.56
CA PRO A 217 -10.66 -9.41 -9.91
C PRO A 217 -11.17 -10.35 -11.00
N VAL A 218 -11.29 -11.65 -10.68
CA VAL A 218 -11.84 -12.69 -11.57
C VAL A 218 -13.37 -12.64 -11.64
N GLY A 219 -14.03 -11.99 -10.67
CA GLY A 219 -15.48 -11.88 -10.62
C GLY A 219 -16.22 -13.16 -10.21
N ARG A 220 -15.59 -14.04 -9.42
CA ARG A 220 -16.26 -15.28 -8.96
C ARG A 220 -17.31 -14.96 -7.89
N ASP A 221 -18.53 -15.44 -8.06
CA ASP A 221 -19.64 -15.28 -7.10
C ASP A 221 -19.96 -16.58 -6.30
N ASN A 222 -18.96 -17.43 -6.11
CA ASN A 222 -19.12 -18.58 -5.22
C ASN A 222 -18.85 -18.17 -3.75
N HIS A 223 -19.23 -19.03 -2.80
CA HIS A 223 -19.10 -18.75 -1.36
C HIS A 223 -17.70 -18.25 -0.94
N ALA A 224 -16.61 -18.70 -1.57
CA ALA A 224 -15.25 -18.31 -1.21
C ALA A 224 -14.81 -16.94 -1.79
N HIS A 225 -15.57 -16.38 -2.74
CA HIS A 225 -15.16 -15.20 -3.50
C HIS A 225 -16.25 -14.12 -3.60
N ARG A 226 -17.49 -14.43 -3.20
CA ARG A 226 -18.60 -13.49 -3.20
C ARG A 226 -18.20 -12.23 -2.44
N TRP A 227 -18.40 -11.11 -3.13
CA TRP A 227 -18.21 -9.77 -2.61
C TRP A 227 -19.56 -9.05 -2.64
N THR A 228 -19.93 -8.40 -1.56
CA THR A 228 -21.22 -7.70 -1.44
C THR A 228 -21.02 -6.38 -0.73
N LEU A 229 -21.45 -5.29 -1.36
CA LEU A 229 -21.63 -3.97 -0.76
C LEU A 229 -23.08 -3.84 -0.30
N HIS A 230 -23.27 -3.47 0.96
CA HIS A 230 -24.58 -3.24 1.57
C HIS A 230 -24.92 -1.74 1.54
N ASP A 231 -26.20 -1.41 1.74
CA ASP A 231 -26.71 -0.03 1.68
C ASP A 231 -26.12 0.88 2.77
N ASP A 232 -25.63 0.29 3.87
CA ASP A 232 -24.95 0.99 4.97
C ASP A 232 -23.45 1.22 4.71
N GLY A 233 -22.98 0.91 3.50
CA GLY A 233 -21.57 1.03 3.10
C GLY A 233 -20.69 -0.12 3.58
N THR A 234 -21.22 -1.08 4.36
CA THR A 234 -20.43 -2.24 4.78
C THR A 234 -20.16 -3.17 3.61
N VAL A 235 -19.03 -3.88 3.68
CA VAL A 235 -18.59 -4.83 2.65
C VAL A 235 -18.35 -6.19 3.28
N THR A 236 -18.97 -7.23 2.71
CA THR A 236 -18.72 -8.62 3.07
C THR A 236 -18.03 -9.39 1.95
N THR A 237 -17.04 -10.19 2.32
CA THR A 237 -16.29 -11.04 1.39
C THR A 237 -15.50 -12.11 2.12
N ASN A 238 -15.40 -13.28 1.51
CA ASN A 238 -14.56 -14.39 1.99
C ASN A 238 -13.22 -14.46 1.24
N HIS A 239 -12.97 -13.55 0.30
CA HIS A 239 -11.74 -13.54 -0.48
C HIS A 239 -10.56 -13.12 0.40
N GLY A 240 -9.53 -13.98 0.46
CA GLY A 240 -8.29 -13.68 1.17
C GLY A 240 -7.33 -12.88 0.31
N VAL A 241 -6.99 -11.66 0.75
CA VAL A 241 -5.97 -10.79 0.14
C VAL A 241 -5.11 -10.21 1.25
N GLY A 242 -3.78 -10.21 1.07
CA GLY A 242 -2.85 -9.59 2.02
C GLY A 242 -2.88 -8.06 1.99
N ALA A 243 -1.77 -7.45 2.43
CA ALA A 243 -1.53 -6.00 2.35
C ALA A 243 -0.90 -5.55 1.01
N THR A 244 -0.82 -6.44 0.03
CA THR A 244 -0.29 -6.15 -1.31
C THR A 244 -1.10 -6.93 -2.34
N ALA A 245 -1.35 -6.31 -3.49
CA ALA A 245 -1.95 -6.94 -4.66
C ALA A 245 -1.20 -6.48 -5.91
N GLY A 246 -0.79 -7.41 -6.77
CA GLY A 246 -0.05 -7.08 -7.97
C GLY A 246 -0.37 -7.98 -9.15
N ARG A 247 0.02 -7.50 -10.33
CA ARG A 247 -0.10 -8.16 -11.63
C ARG A 247 1.22 -8.08 -12.40
N PHE A 248 1.35 -8.94 -13.39
CA PHE A 248 2.32 -8.80 -14.46
C PHE A 248 1.72 -7.94 -15.57
N ASN A 249 2.53 -7.10 -16.19
CA ASN A 249 2.11 -6.17 -17.23
C ASN A 249 2.09 -6.81 -18.63
N SER A 250 2.59 -8.03 -18.76
CA SER A 250 2.57 -8.83 -19.99
C SER A 250 2.39 -10.32 -19.68
N ILE A 251 2.02 -11.10 -20.69
CA ILE A 251 1.90 -12.56 -20.56
C ILE A 251 3.29 -13.20 -20.49
N GLU A 252 4.25 -12.63 -21.18
CA GLU A 252 5.66 -13.01 -21.16
C GLU A 252 6.21 -12.90 -19.73
N ALA A 253 6.06 -11.75 -19.08
CA ALA A 253 6.50 -11.54 -17.71
C ALA A 253 5.82 -12.52 -16.73
N LEU A 254 4.53 -12.83 -16.92
CA LEU A 254 3.81 -13.84 -16.12
C LEU A 254 4.34 -15.27 -16.37
N ALA A 255 4.80 -15.58 -17.58
CA ALA A 255 5.31 -16.90 -17.96
C ALA A 255 6.75 -17.14 -17.47
N ASN A 256 7.59 -16.11 -17.42
CA ASN A 256 9.00 -16.26 -17.11
C ASN A 256 9.30 -17.01 -15.78
N PRO A 257 8.58 -16.77 -14.66
CA PRO A 257 8.78 -17.55 -13.43
C PRO A 257 8.59 -19.07 -13.64
N LEU A 258 7.59 -19.48 -14.42
CA LEU A 258 7.36 -20.90 -14.70
C LEU A 258 8.42 -21.44 -15.67
N GLN A 259 8.87 -20.65 -16.65
CA GLN A 259 9.99 -21.04 -17.50
C GLN A 259 11.27 -21.28 -16.67
N ALA A 260 11.58 -20.41 -15.71
CA ALA A 260 12.73 -20.56 -14.84
C ALA A 260 12.67 -21.87 -14.02
N VAL A 261 11.49 -22.20 -13.47
CA VAL A 261 11.28 -23.47 -12.75
C VAL A 261 11.43 -24.67 -13.69
N VAL A 262 10.79 -24.65 -14.85
CA VAL A 262 10.87 -25.73 -15.85
C VAL A 262 12.31 -25.94 -16.34
N HIS A 263 13.04 -24.86 -16.58
CA HIS A 263 14.44 -24.89 -16.98
C HIS A 263 15.33 -25.52 -15.90
N ALA A 264 15.17 -25.11 -14.64
CA ALA A 264 15.88 -25.71 -13.51
C ALA A 264 15.56 -27.21 -13.32
N CYS A 265 14.42 -27.66 -13.86
CA CYS A 265 13.99 -29.06 -13.87
C CYS A 265 14.38 -29.82 -15.15
N GLY A 266 15.32 -29.28 -15.94
CA GLY A 266 15.83 -29.93 -17.16
C GLY A 266 14.88 -29.88 -18.35
N ASN A 267 13.89 -28.98 -18.35
CA ASN A 267 12.89 -28.85 -19.42
C ASN A 267 12.09 -30.14 -19.71
N THR A 268 11.72 -30.86 -18.66
CA THR A 268 10.89 -32.08 -18.76
C THR A 268 9.71 -32.03 -17.79
N THR A 269 8.60 -32.68 -18.16
CA THR A 269 7.45 -32.86 -17.26
C THR A 269 7.86 -33.66 -16.02
N ASP A 270 8.60 -34.76 -16.20
CA ASP A 270 9.04 -35.62 -15.09
C ASP A 270 9.96 -34.89 -14.12
N GLY A 271 10.86 -34.05 -14.63
CA GLY A 271 11.72 -33.20 -13.81
C GLY A 271 10.90 -32.19 -13.01
N LEU A 272 9.92 -31.52 -13.65
CA LEU A 272 9.03 -30.59 -12.98
C LEU A 272 8.23 -31.28 -11.87
N ASP A 273 7.63 -32.44 -12.15
CA ASP A 273 6.87 -33.21 -11.19
C ASP A 273 7.75 -33.68 -10.02
N THR A 274 8.96 -34.14 -10.30
CA THR A 274 9.95 -34.53 -9.28
C THR A 274 10.28 -33.36 -8.35
N TYR A 275 10.58 -32.19 -8.93
CA TYR A 275 10.89 -30.99 -8.17
C TYR A 275 9.71 -30.53 -7.31
N LEU A 276 8.49 -30.51 -7.86
CA LEU A 276 7.29 -30.11 -7.13
C LEU A 276 6.95 -31.10 -6.02
N ASN A 277 7.09 -32.42 -6.25
CA ASN A 277 6.89 -33.43 -5.21
C ASN A 277 7.88 -33.24 -4.05
N ALA A 278 9.17 -33.04 -4.35
CA ALA A 278 10.22 -32.83 -3.34
C ALA A 278 10.01 -31.54 -2.51
N ASN A 279 9.40 -30.51 -3.09
CA ASN A 279 9.15 -29.23 -2.44
C ASN A 279 7.70 -29.05 -1.94
N SER A 280 6.90 -30.12 -1.95
CA SER A 280 5.51 -30.05 -1.51
C SER A 280 5.33 -30.34 -0.02
N LYS A 281 4.40 -29.62 0.61
CA LYS A 281 3.86 -29.94 1.93
C LYS A 281 2.36 -30.18 1.77
N GLY A 282 1.90 -31.40 1.98
CA GLY A 282 0.48 -31.75 1.89
C GLY A 282 -0.14 -31.50 0.50
N LYS A 283 0.55 -31.93 -0.57
CA LYS A 283 0.12 -31.76 -1.98
C LYS A 283 0.10 -30.31 -2.49
N ILE A 284 0.77 -29.40 -1.77
CA ILE A 284 0.93 -28.00 -2.16
C ILE A 284 2.42 -27.68 -2.20
N ALA A 285 2.92 -27.24 -3.37
CA ALA A 285 4.26 -26.70 -3.50
C ALA A 285 4.17 -25.18 -3.63
N ARG A 286 4.91 -24.46 -2.81
CA ARG A 286 5.00 -23.00 -2.81
C ARG A 286 6.41 -22.62 -3.21
N ILE A 287 6.57 -22.11 -4.42
CA ILE A 287 7.87 -21.82 -5.02
C ILE A 287 8.01 -20.32 -5.18
N TYR A 288 9.07 -19.76 -4.62
CA TYR A 288 9.45 -18.38 -4.88
C TYR A 288 10.57 -18.37 -5.91
N VAL A 289 10.40 -17.58 -6.97
CA VAL A 289 11.38 -17.42 -8.05
C VAL A 289 11.93 -16.00 -7.97
N PRO A 290 13.22 -15.81 -7.64
CA PRO A 290 13.86 -14.50 -7.65
C PRO A 290 13.72 -13.81 -9.01
N ALA A 291 13.53 -12.49 -9.03
CA ALA A 291 13.36 -11.70 -10.26
C ALA A 291 14.53 -11.91 -11.23
N THR A 292 15.76 -12.03 -10.72
CA THR A 292 16.96 -12.31 -11.53
C THR A 292 16.92 -13.66 -12.21
N LEU A 293 16.34 -14.70 -11.58
CA LEU A 293 16.18 -16.02 -12.19
C LEU A 293 14.96 -16.07 -13.11
N ALA A 294 13.91 -15.32 -12.79
CA ALA A 294 12.72 -15.17 -13.61
C ALA A 294 12.91 -14.17 -14.75
N GLY A 295 14.06 -13.53 -14.91
CA GLY A 295 14.25 -12.47 -15.93
C GLY A 295 13.18 -11.38 -15.87
N LEU A 296 12.78 -10.97 -14.66
CA LEU A 296 11.80 -9.89 -14.46
C LEU A 296 12.53 -8.55 -14.33
N GLU A 297 12.11 -7.58 -15.12
CA GLU A 297 12.69 -6.25 -15.22
C GLU A 297 11.81 -5.16 -14.57
N PRO A 298 12.36 -3.96 -14.34
CA PRO A 298 11.55 -2.78 -14.02
C PRO A 298 10.48 -2.54 -15.10
N GLY A 299 9.22 -2.58 -14.70
CA GLY A 299 8.08 -2.37 -15.61
C GLY A 299 7.34 -3.64 -16.01
N ASP A 300 7.86 -4.83 -15.68
CA ASP A 300 7.16 -6.10 -15.89
C ASP A 300 6.00 -6.33 -14.92
N THR A 301 5.98 -5.57 -13.82
CA THR A 301 5.00 -5.75 -12.75
C THR A 301 4.43 -4.41 -12.31
N ALA A 302 3.16 -4.43 -11.89
CA ALA A 302 2.50 -3.32 -11.24
C ALA A 302 1.76 -3.84 -10.01
N ALA A 303 1.81 -3.10 -8.91
CA ALA A 303 1.13 -3.48 -7.69
C ALA A 303 0.65 -2.27 -6.90
N PHE A 304 -0.17 -2.56 -5.90
CA PHE A 304 -0.49 -1.66 -4.81
C PHE A 304 -0.14 -2.35 -3.50
N ARG A 305 0.23 -1.56 -2.51
CA ARG A 305 0.39 -1.99 -1.12
C ARG A 305 -0.37 -1.08 -0.19
N GLY A 306 -0.71 -1.57 1.00
CA GLY A 306 -1.22 -0.70 2.06
C GLY A 306 -0.23 0.42 2.39
N ALA A 307 -0.71 1.65 2.55
CA ALA A 307 0.11 2.76 3.00
C ALA A 307 0.71 2.45 4.38
N GLY A 308 2.02 2.62 4.53
CA GLY A 308 2.78 2.28 5.72
C GLY A 308 3.02 0.79 5.94
N ALA A 309 2.51 -0.11 5.10
CA ALA A 309 2.67 -1.57 5.25
C ALA A 309 4.08 -2.09 4.85
N LYS A 310 5.15 -1.44 5.34
CA LYS A 310 6.56 -1.73 4.97
C LYS A 310 7.20 -2.86 5.78
N THR A 311 6.54 -3.33 6.83
CA THR A 311 6.98 -4.45 7.66
C THR A 311 5.84 -5.45 7.84
N ALA A 312 6.15 -6.69 8.22
CA ALA A 312 5.12 -7.71 8.45
C ALA A 312 4.09 -7.27 9.52
N LYS A 313 4.54 -6.64 10.60
CA LYS A 313 3.64 -6.09 11.63
C LYS A 313 2.76 -4.98 11.08
N MET A 314 3.33 -4.00 10.37
CA MET A 314 2.54 -2.91 9.80
C MET A 314 1.57 -3.38 8.71
N ALA A 315 1.93 -4.42 7.97
CA ALA A 315 1.04 -5.07 7.02
C ALA A 315 -0.13 -5.79 7.71
N ASP A 316 0.10 -6.42 8.87
CA ASP A 316 -0.97 -6.99 9.70
C ASP A 316 -1.88 -5.88 10.27
N ASP A 317 -1.29 -4.85 10.88
CA ASP A 317 -2.02 -3.70 11.43
C ASP A 317 -2.90 -3.05 10.33
N TRP A 318 -2.34 -2.76 9.15
CA TRP A 318 -3.09 -2.22 8.01
C TRP A 318 -4.26 -3.13 7.59
N GLN A 319 -4.05 -4.45 7.55
CA GLN A 319 -5.12 -5.39 7.21
C GLN A 319 -6.24 -5.42 8.25
N LYS A 320 -5.93 -5.26 9.54
CA LYS A 320 -6.92 -5.11 10.60
C LYS A 320 -7.71 -3.81 10.41
N GLY A 321 -7.04 -2.69 10.11
CA GLY A 321 -7.69 -1.42 9.78
C GLY A 321 -8.62 -1.52 8.58
N ARG A 322 -8.19 -2.24 7.52
CA ARG A 322 -9.02 -2.52 6.34
C ARG A 322 -10.26 -3.32 6.71
N THR A 323 -10.10 -4.37 7.51
CA THR A 323 -11.23 -5.18 7.97
C THR A 323 -12.20 -4.37 8.82
N TYR A 324 -11.70 -3.48 9.68
CA TYR A 324 -12.54 -2.54 10.42
C TYR A 324 -13.34 -1.64 9.47
N ALA A 325 -12.70 -1.03 8.47
CA ALA A 325 -13.37 -0.15 7.51
C ALA A 325 -14.50 -0.89 6.75
N MET A 326 -14.20 -2.09 6.24
CA MET A 326 -15.18 -2.94 5.56
C MET A 326 -16.39 -3.29 6.43
N HIS A 327 -16.17 -3.66 7.70
CA HIS A 327 -17.26 -4.08 8.59
C HIS A 327 -18.10 -2.93 9.16
N ASN A 328 -17.60 -1.70 9.12
CA ASN A 328 -18.26 -0.54 9.72
C ASN A 328 -18.67 0.53 8.70
N GLY A 329 -18.52 0.26 7.39
CA GLY A 329 -18.82 1.22 6.33
C GLY A 329 -17.99 2.51 6.44
N ALA A 330 -16.76 2.41 6.97
CA ALA A 330 -15.86 3.55 7.09
C ALA A 330 -15.10 3.79 5.78
N ASP A 331 -14.44 4.94 5.68
CA ASP A 331 -13.57 5.25 4.53
C ASP A 331 -12.51 4.15 4.32
N PRO A 332 -12.11 3.86 3.07
CA PRO A 332 -11.09 2.86 2.79
C PRO A 332 -9.74 3.22 3.42
N MET A 333 -9.02 2.19 3.88
CA MET A 333 -7.62 2.36 4.25
C MET A 333 -6.79 2.77 3.02
N PRO A 334 -5.85 3.74 3.18
CA PRO A 334 -5.05 4.23 2.07
C PRO A 334 -4.08 3.17 1.53
N ILE A 335 -3.84 3.23 0.22
CA ILE A 335 -2.93 2.35 -0.53
C ILE A 335 -1.94 3.18 -1.34
N VAL A 336 -0.84 2.58 -1.77
CA VAL A 336 0.23 3.26 -2.54
C VAL A 336 0.58 2.40 -3.75
N PRO A 337 0.66 2.98 -4.97
CA PRO A 337 1.24 2.31 -6.12
C PRO A 337 2.68 1.88 -5.83
N THR A 338 3.04 0.65 -6.17
CA THR A 338 4.39 0.12 -5.95
C THR A 338 4.77 -0.79 -7.10
N ASN A 339 6.08 -0.89 -7.34
CA ASN A 339 6.64 -1.83 -8.29
C ASN A 339 7.44 -2.89 -7.54
N PRO A 340 6.92 -4.12 -7.36
CA PRO A 340 7.60 -5.18 -6.63
C PRO A 340 9.00 -5.48 -7.13
N THR A 341 9.29 -5.30 -8.43
CA THR A 341 10.63 -5.58 -8.99
C THR A 341 11.65 -4.47 -8.74
N VAL A 342 11.19 -3.24 -8.46
CA VAL A 342 12.06 -2.06 -8.20
C VAL A 342 12.17 -1.76 -6.72
N ASP A 343 11.04 -1.77 -6.01
CA ASP A 343 10.94 -1.33 -4.62
C ASP A 343 11.29 -2.46 -3.62
N GLY A 344 11.36 -3.70 -4.10
CA GLY A 344 11.53 -4.88 -3.28
C GLY A 344 12.95 -5.12 -2.80
N ALA A 345 13.09 -5.59 -1.55
CA ALA A 345 14.38 -6.00 -0.99
C ALA A 345 14.88 -7.34 -1.56
N ASP A 346 13.96 -8.19 -2.01
CA ASP A 346 14.24 -9.48 -2.65
C ASP A 346 13.14 -9.76 -3.70
N PRO A 347 13.12 -8.99 -4.79
CA PRO A 347 12.02 -9.00 -5.75
C PRO A 347 11.92 -10.35 -6.46
N GLY A 348 10.69 -10.78 -6.79
CA GLY A 348 10.47 -12.01 -7.55
C GLY A 348 8.99 -12.35 -7.74
N ALA A 349 8.72 -13.63 -8.01
CA ALA A 349 7.37 -14.16 -8.16
C ALA A 349 7.11 -15.30 -7.18
N ALA A 350 5.92 -15.27 -6.56
CA ALA A 350 5.42 -16.34 -5.72
C ALA A 350 4.46 -17.22 -6.52
N MET A 351 4.78 -18.50 -6.64
CA MET A 351 4.02 -19.51 -7.39
C MET A 351 3.46 -20.55 -6.43
N ILE A 352 2.19 -20.90 -6.60
CA ILE A 352 1.55 -21.96 -5.83
C ILE A 352 1.06 -23.05 -6.77
N PHE A 353 1.60 -24.24 -6.60
CA PHE A 353 1.16 -25.45 -7.28
C PHE A 353 0.37 -26.34 -6.32
N ARG A 354 -0.66 -26.99 -6.85
CA ARG A 354 -1.45 -27.98 -6.11
C ARG A 354 -1.56 -29.26 -6.91
N LYS A 355 -1.58 -30.40 -6.23
CA LYS A 355 -1.82 -31.69 -6.87
C LYS A 355 -3.32 -31.91 -7.07
N ALA A 356 -3.74 -32.23 -8.28
CA ALA A 356 -5.11 -32.57 -8.67
C ALA A 356 -5.11 -33.97 -9.31
N GLY A 357 -5.44 -34.98 -8.51
CA GLY A 357 -5.12 -36.38 -8.86
C GLY A 357 -3.61 -36.58 -8.87
N ASP A 358 -3.08 -37.06 -9.99
CA ASP A 358 -1.64 -37.28 -10.17
C ASP A 358 -0.90 -36.09 -10.81
N ARG A 359 -1.65 -35.08 -11.29
CA ARG A 359 -1.06 -33.93 -12.00
C ARG A 359 -0.89 -32.72 -11.10
N TRP A 360 0.14 -31.92 -11.36
CA TRP A 360 0.29 -30.59 -10.78
C TRP A 360 -0.48 -29.54 -11.58
N ILE A 361 -1.16 -28.65 -10.86
CA ILE A 361 -1.80 -27.46 -11.42
C ILE A 361 -1.18 -26.21 -10.81
N MET A 362 -0.95 -25.18 -11.62
CA MET A 362 -0.51 -23.88 -11.13
C MET A 362 -1.76 -23.14 -10.69
N THR A 363 -1.95 -23.01 -9.38
CA THR A 363 -3.13 -22.36 -8.82
C THR A 363 -3.03 -20.85 -8.99
N THR A 364 -1.85 -20.27 -8.74
CA THR A 364 -1.58 -18.84 -8.90
C THR A 364 -0.09 -18.58 -9.09
N CYS A 365 0.24 -17.43 -9.68
CA CYS A 365 1.57 -16.84 -9.80
C CYS A 365 1.39 -15.32 -9.65
N TYR A 366 2.15 -14.67 -8.75
CA TYR A 366 2.03 -13.23 -8.52
C TYR A 366 3.36 -12.58 -8.15
N PRO A 367 3.59 -11.32 -8.53
CA PRO A 367 4.82 -10.61 -8.19
C PRO A 367 4.85 -10.25 -6.71
N VAL A 368 6.04 -10.30 -6.11
CA VAL A 368 6.28 -10.01 -4.70
C VAL A 368 7.58 -9.24 -4.52
N ALA A 369 7.57 -8.29 -3.58
CA ALA A 369 8.73 -7.45 -3.26
C ALA A 369 9.81 -8.18 -2.43
N GLN A 370 9.43 -9.32 -1.83
CA GLN A 370 10.30 -10.17 -1.02
C GLN A 370 9.78 -11.61 -1.03
N GLN A 371 10.66 -12.59 -0.78
CA GLN A 371 10.26 -13.97 -0.59
C GLN A 371 9.23 -14.10 0.55
N PRO A 372 8.02 -14.66 0.30
CA PRO A 372 7.04 -14.88 1.35
C PRO A 372 7.49 -16.01 2.30
N GLN A 373 7.00 -15.93 3.55
CA GLN A 373 7.17 -17.02 4.52
C GLN A 373 6.57 -18.32 3.95
N ASP A 374 7.22 -19.45 4.20
CA ASP A 374 6.86 -20.79 3.73
C ASP A 374 6.98 -21.09 2.22
N PHE A 375 7.62 -20.21 1.44
CA PHE A 375 7.95 -20.49 0.05
C PHE A 375 9.37 -21.06 -0.06
N THR A 376 9.52 -22.16 -0.81
CA THR A 376 10.83 -22.67 -1.21
C THR A 376 11.40 -21.76 -2.29
N ARG A 377 12.58 -21.19 -2.04
CA ARG A 377 13.33 -20.41 -3.04
C ARG A 377 13.85 -21.34 -4.14
N LEU A 378 13.55 -21.02 -5.39
CA LEU A 378 14.24 -21.60 -6.54
C LEU A 378 15.70 -21.17 -6.49
N ARG A 379 16.61 -22.14 -6.49
CA ARG A 379 18.05 -21.90 -6.61
C ARG A 379 18.43 -22.13 -8.07
N GLY A 380 19.34 -21.30 -8.59
CA GLY A 380 19.92 -21.55 -9.91
C GLY A 380 20.58 -22.92 -9.95
N SER A 381 20.62 -23.55 -11.13
CA SER A 381 21.44 -24.73 -11.35
C SER A 381 22.89 -24.34 -11.06
N THR A 382 23.47 -24.87 -9.99
CA THR A 382 24.93 -24.88 -9.85
C THR A 382 25.44 -25.81 -10.96
N SER A 383 25.93 -25.21 -12.04
CA SER A 383 26.71 -25.90 -13.07
C SER A 383 27.95 -26.54 -12.46
#